data_AF-A0A9Q1N0W0-F1
#
_entry.id   AF-A0A9Q1N0W0-F1
#
_cell.length_a   1.000
_cell.length_b   1.000
_cell.length_c   1.000
_cell.angle_alpha   90.00
_cell.angle_beta   90.00
_cell.angle_gamma   90.00
#
_symmetry.space_group_name_H-M   'P 1'
#
loop_
_entity.id
_entity.type
_entity.pdbx_description
1 polymer ?
#
loop_
_entity_poly.entity_id
_entity_poly.type
_entity_poly.pdbx_seq_one_letter_code
_entity_poly.pdbx_strand_id
1 'polypeptide(L)'
;MGAVTLLALGNGAPDVFASVAAVRGGQARTGFGAILSAGTFVSAFVVGFVAIYAAPFAVDPAPFVRDVMFYLTAALFFFYVYLSAEIFLWQAIGFVAFYLLFVGFVFWIDLGMGGGGKEKGAKFWELWKMERSKLQVLGKFLERSHKSGNFLSQCSLVLGERLKLPAAFLGLTVLAWGNSVGDLVADVAVARAGQPAMALAGCFTGSMFNMLFELGTALVMQTANVYPKAYELHLHVSIVVAFIFLLLSLMGSLLPEIEEISVSKMHSFGYRANALLTLAITILAFMCAFASFSDNFNSLTPTAQVQVSNINWFQKKPDGDDEVSLTLNISADLQSLFTWNTKQAFVFLAAEYETPKNALNQISLWDGIIPTKEHAKFLIHTTNKYRFVDQGSNLRGKGFNLTLHWHVMPKTGKMSANKLVMTGYHLPETYR
;
A
#
# COMPACT_ATOMS: atom_id res chain seq x y z
N MET A 1 25.68 5.15 19.67
CA MET A 1 24.69 5.26 18.58
C MET A 1 25.23 4.74 17.25
N GLY A 2 26.52 4.89 16.94
CA GLY A 2 27.10 4.36 15.69
C GLY A 2 26.93 2.85 15.46
N ALA A 3 26.83 2.04 16.53
CA ALA A 3 26.49 0.61 16.42
C ALA A 3 25.05 0.38 15.91
N VAL A 4 24.11 1.25 16.26
CA VAL A 4 22.70 1.20 15.83
C VAL A 4 22.59 1.58 14.36
N THR A 5 23.35 2.59 13.91
CA THR A 5 23.44 2.96 12.49
C THR A 5 24.01 1.82 11.63
N LEU A 6 25.02 1.09 12.14
CA LEU A 6 25.58 -0.08 11.47
C LEU A 6 24.62 -1.28 11.49
N LEU A 7 23.83 -1.45 12.55
CA LEU A 7 22.78 -2.45 12.64
C LEU A 7 21.69 -2.19 11.59
N ALA A 8 21.24 -0.94 11.46
CA ALA A 8 20.28 -0.51 10.44
C ALA A 8 20.80 -0.79 9.02
N LEU A 9 22.08 -0.50 8.76
CA LEU A 9 22.73 -0.78 7.47
C LEU A 9 22.81 -2.29 7.20
N GLY A 10 23.07 -3.10 8.23
CA GLY A 10 23.09 -4.56 8.13
C GLY A 10 21.71 -5.18 7.85
N ASN A 11 20.65 -4.60 8.40
CA ASN A 11 19.27 -5.06 8.19
C ASN A 11 18.74 -4.67 6.80
N GLY A 12 19.00 -3.43 6.35
CA GLY A 12 18.46 -2.94 5.08
C GLY A 12 19.34 -3.24 3.84
N ALA A 13 20.55 -3.80 3.99
CA ALA A 13 21.41 -4.14 2.85
C ALA A 13 20.76 -5.10 1.83
N PRO A 14 20.04 -6.17 2.22
CA PRO A 14 19.28 -7.01 1.29
C PRO A 14 18.16 -6.26 0.57
N ASP A 15 17.51 -5.31 1.23
CA ASP A 15 16.43 -4.51 0.68
C ASP A 15 16.91 -3.54 -0.39
N VAL A 16 18.14 -3.01 -0.27
CA VAL A 16 18.77 -2.20 -1.33
C VAL A 16 18.81 -2.99 -2.64
N PHE A 17 19.18 -4.27 -2.59
CA PHE A 17 19.20 -5.11 -3.80
C PHE A 17 17.80 -5.42 -4.34
N ALA A 18 16.82 -5.63 -3.45
CA ALA A 18 15.44 -5.87 -3.83
C ALA A 18 14.77 -4.62 -4.45
N SER A 19 14.96 -3.46 -3.86
CA SER A 19 14.46 -2.17 -4.33
C SER A 19 15.12 -1.76 -5.65
N VAL A 20 16.43 -1.98 -5.80
CA VAL A 20 17.10 -1.80 -7.10
C VAL A 20 16.54 -2.74 -8.16
N ALA A 21 16.24 -4.00 -7.82
CA ALA A 21 15.62 -4.94 -8.76
C ALA A 21 14.17 -4.56 -9.11
N ALA A 22 13.37 -4.10 -8.14
CA ALA A 22 12.00 -3.67 -8.34
C ALA A 22 11.89 -2.40 -9.20
N VAL A 23 12.80 -1.45 -9.00
CA VAL A 23 12.87 -0.23 -9.82
C VAL A 23 13.30 -0.55 -11.24
N ARG A 24 14.26 -1.47 -11.45
CA ARG A 24 14.60 -1.98 -12.80
C ARG A 24 13.42 -2.68 -13.49
N GLY A 25 12.53 -3.32 -12.72
CA GLY A 25 11.30 -3.93 -13.22
C GLY A 25 10.15 -2.97 -13.51
N GLY A 26 10.35 -1.65 -13.37
CA GLY A 26 9.31 -0.64 -13.61
C GLY A 26 8.24 -0.52 -12.51
N GLN A 27 8.44 -1.19 -11.36
CA GLN A 27 7.49 -1.23 -10.24
C GLN A 27 7.83 -0.18 -9.16
N ALA A 28 8.28 1.02 -9.54
CA ALA A 28 8.69 2.05 -8.57
C ALA A 28 7.57 2.41 -7.58
N ARG A 29 6.29 2.37 -8.01
CA ARG A 29 5.12 2.70 -7.19
C ARG A 29 5.00 1.83 -5.94
N THR A 30 5.30 0.54 -6.04
CA THR A 30 5.20 -0.37 -4.90
C THR A 30 6.31 -0.11 -3.89
N GLY A 31 7.51 0.29 -4.36
CA GLY A 31 8.64 0.69 -3.50
C GLY A 31 8.35 1.90 -2.63
N PHE A 32 7.90 3.02 -3.22
CA PHE A 32 7.56 4.24 -2.45
C PHE A 32 6.48 3.97 -1.38
N GLY A 33 5.40 3.28 -1.76
CA GLY A 33 4.31 2.97 -0.83
C GLY A 33 4.76 2.05 0.30
N ALA A 34 5.57 1.03 0.00
CA ALA A 34 6.06 0.07 0.99
C ALA A 34 6.95 0.76 2.03
N ILE A 35 7.95 1.54 1.62
CA ILE A 35 8.91 2.16 2.53
C ILE A 35 8.26 3.20 3.45
N LEU A 36 7.34 4.01 2.92
CA LEU A 36 6.62 5.02 3.71
C LEU A 36 5.63 4.40 4.70
N SER A 37 4.93 3.34 4.29
CA SER A 37 4.04 2.61 5.19
C SER A 37 4.80 1.84 6.27
N ALA A 38 5.95 1.25 5.93
CA ALA A 38 6.86 0.61 6.89
C ALA A 38 7.40 1.62 7.90
N GLY A 39 7.90 2.78 7.44
CA GLY A 39 8.35 3.86 8.31
C GLY A 39 7.28 4.34 9.28
N THR A 40 6.03 4.46 8.82
CA THR A 40 4.88 4.86 9.65
C THR A 40 4.52 3.77 10.67
N PHE A 41 4.56 2.49 10.27
CA PHE A 41 4.31 1.37 11.16
C PHE A 41 5.40 1.25 12.24
N VAL A 42 6.66 1.40 11.86
CA VAL A 42 7.79 1.34 12.80
C VAL A 42 7.73 2.50 13.78
N SER A 43 7.51 3.74 13.31
CA SER A 43 7.42 4.91 14.19
C SER A 43 6.20 4.92 15.10
N ALA A 44 5.04 4.42 14.64
CA ALA A 44 3.80 4.45 15.41
C ALA A 44 3.60 3.21 16.29
N PHE A 45 3.91 2.02 15.78
CA PHE A 45 3.60 0.75 16.45
C PHE A 45 4.82 0.11 17.11
N VAL A 46 5.95 -0.03 16.39
CA VAL A 46 7.13 -0.73 16.92
C VAL A 46 7.75 0.04 18.07
N VAL A 47 7.94 1.36 17.93
CA VAL A 47 8.39 2.26 19.00
C VAL A 47 7.50 2.12 20.24
N GLY A 48 6.17 2.13 20.05
CA GLY A 48 5.22 1.97 21.16
C GLY A 48 5.31 0.60 21.83
N PHE A 49 5.44 -0.47 21.05
CA PHE A 49 5.58 -1.83 21.58
C PHE A 49 6.89 -2.00 22.36
N VAL A 50 8.02 -1.53 21.82
CA VAL A 50 9.33 -1.59 22.48
C VAL A 50 9.33 -0.79 23.78
N ALA A 51 8.73 0.40 23.76
CA ALA A 51 8.59 1.24 24.96
C ALA A 51 7.77 0.55 26.07
N ILE A 52 6.71 -0.17 25.70
CA ILE A 52 5.87 -0.95 26.63
C ILE A 52 6.62 -2.18 27.14
N TYR A 53 7.25 -2.93 26.24
CA TYR A 53 7.85 -4.22 26.53
C TYR A 53 9.11 -4.10 27.40
N ALA A 54 9.91 -3.06 27.18
CA ALA A 54 11.19 -2.89 27.87
C ALA A 54 11.10 -2.03 29.14
N ALA A 55 9.91 -1.57 29.52
CA ALA A 55 9.68 -0.77 30.71
C ALA A 55 10.06 -1.55 32.00
N PRO A 56 10.62 -0.88 33.03
CA PRO A 56 10.98 0.55 33.09
C PRO A 56 12.42 0.83 32.59
N PHE A 57 12.58 1.83 31.72
CA PHE A 57 13.89 2.35 31.30
C PHE A 57 13.82 3.86 31.08
N ALA A 58 14.93 4.56 31.28
CA ALA A 58 15.07 5.97 30.95
C ALA A 58 15.67 6.11 29.54
N VAL A 59 15.17 7.07 28.77
CA VAL A 59 15.70 7.45 27.45
C VAL A 59 16.30 8.83 27.57
N ASP A 60 17.52 9.01 27.08
CA ASP A 60 18.13 10.33 27.00
C ASP A 60 17.39 11.16 25.92
N PRO A 61 16.80 12.32 26.27
CA PRO A 61 15.99 13.08 25.32
C PRO A 61 16.80 13.63 24.13
N ALA A 62 18.07 13.98 24.35
CA ALA A 62 18.88 14.65 23.33
C ALA A 62 19.19 13.76 22.09
N PRO A 63 19.67 12.51 22.23
CA PRO A 63 19.84 11.61 21.09
C PRO A 63 18.51 11.22 20.42
N PHE A 64 17.45 11.06 21.21
CA PHE A 64 16.12 10.71 20.71
C PHE A 64 15.53 11.82 19.83
N VAL A 65 15.46 13.06 20.36
CA VAL A 65 14.95 14.23 19.62
C VAL A 65 15.79 14.48 18.38
N ARG A 66 17.12 14.34 18.47
CA ARG A 66 18.02 14.42 17.30
C ARG A 66 17.56 13.45 16.21
N ASP A 67 17.44 12.16 16.52
CA ASP A 67 17.14 11.13 15.51
C ASP A 67 15.76 11.34 14.87
N VAL A 68 14.75 11.72 15.68
CA VAL A 68 13.41 12.04 15.17
C VAL A 68 13.42 13.30 14.31
N MET A 69 14.18 14.35 14.67
CA MET A 69 14.28 15.59 13.89
C MET A 69 15.01 15.40 12.56
N PHE A 70 16.08 14.60 12.53
CA PHE A 70 16.75 14.23 11.29
C PHE A 70 15.82 13.44 10.38
N TYR A 71 15.05 12.51 10.94
CA TYR A 71 14.08 11.74 10.14
C TYR A 71 12.92 12.61 9.65
N LEU A 72 12.42 13.54 10.46
CA LEU A 72 11.41 14.51 10.05
C LEU A 72 11.91 15.39 8.90
N THR A 73 13.14 15.90 9.00
CA THR A 73 13.78 16.70 7.95
C THR A 73 13.98 15.90 6.67
N ALA A 74 14.41 14.64 6.79
CA ALA A 74 14.52 13.71 5.66
C ALA A 74 13.18 13.49 4.96
N ALA A 75 12.13 13.21 5.73
CA ALA A 75 10.78 12.98 5.22
C ALA A 75 10.22 14.23 4.52
N LEU A 76 10.45 15.43 5.07
CA LEU A 76 10.05 16.70 4.45
C LEU A 76 10.80 16.97 3.14
N PHE A 77 12.11 16.76 3.12
CA PHE A 77 12.92 16.91 1.91
C PHE A 77 12.46 15.95 0.82
N PHE A 78 12.23 14.69 1.19
CA PHE A 78 11.71 13.69 0.26
C PHE A 78 10.33 14.07 -0.26
N PHE A 79 9.42 14.49 0.62
CA PHE A 79 8.08 14.89 0.25
C PHE A 79 8.07 16.08 -0.72
N TYR A 80 8.94 17.08 -0.50
CA TYR A 80 9.11 18.22 -1.40
C TYR A 80 9.54 17.80 -2.81
N VAL A 81 10.54 16.92 -2.91
CA VAL A 81 10.98 16.38 -4.21
C VAL A 81 9.87 15.54 -4.86
N TYR A 82 9.14 14.76 -4.08
CA TYR A 82 8.02 13.97 -4.59
C TYR A 82 6.89 14.86 -5.16
N LEU A 83 6.55 15.96 -4.48
CA LEU A 83 5.54 16.93 -4.94
C LEU A 83 5.95 17.67 -6.21
N SER A 84 7.25 17.73 -6.51
CA SER A 84 7.76 18.35 -7.73
C SER A 84 7.42 17.55 -9.00
N ALA A 85 6.91 16.32 -8.87
CA ALA A 85 6.59 15.36 -9.94
C ALA A 85 7.76 14.99 -10.88
N GLU A 86 8.88 15.69 -10.78
CA GLU A 86 10.09 15.51 -11.55
C GLU A 86 11.26 15.29 -10.59
N ILE A 87 11.94 14.15 -10.72
CA ILE A 87 13.14 13.85 -9.93
C ILE A 87 14.37 14.03 -10.80
N PHE A 88 15.21 15.00 -10.42
CA PHE A 88 16.52 15.21 -11.03
C PHE A 88 17.59 14.35 -10.34
N LEU A 89 18.64 13.99 -11.09
CA LEU A 89 19.77 13.20 -10.58
C LEU A 89 20.41 13.83 -9.32
N TRP A 90 20.54 15.16 -9.28
CA TRP A 90 21.12 15.85 -8.13
C TRP A 90 20.25 15.74 -6.87
N GLN A 91 18.92 15.68 -7.01
CA GLN A 91 18.01 15.47 -5.87
C GLN A 91 18.14 14.05 -5.33
N ALA A 92 18.22 13.06 -6.22
CA ALA A 92 18.44 11.67 -5.85
C ALA A 92 19.78 11.45 -5.14
N ILE A 93 20.85 12.07 -5.65
CA ILE A 93 22.17 12.09 -4.97
C ILE A 93 22.05 12.81 -3.63
N GLY A 94 21.25 13.88 -3.56
CA GLY A 94 20.96 14.63 -2.35
C GLY A 94 20.39 13.76 -1.21
N PHE A 95 19.50 12.80 -1.50
CA PHE A 95 18.99 11.87 -0.48
C PHE A 95 20.08 11.02 0.14
N VAL A 96 20.92 10.40 -0.70
CA VAL A 96 22.02 9.55 -0.25
C VAL A 96 23.06 10.39 0.51
N ALA A 97 23.37 11.59 0.01
CA ALA A 97 24.28 12.52 0.67
C ALA A 97 23.75 12.96 2.05
N PHE A 98 22.45 13.25 2.17
CA PHE A 98 21.83 13.63 3.44
C PHE A 98 21.93 12.51 4.48
N TYR A 99 21.73 11.24 4.07
CA TYR A 99 21.95 10.10 4.95
C TYR A 99 23.42 10.00 5.40
N LEU A 100 24.38 10.11 4.48
CA LEU A 100 25.81 10.07 4.83
C LEU A 100 26.20 11.21 5.77
N LEU A 101 25.61 12.40 5.60
CA LEU A 101 25.79 13.53 6.52
C LEU A 101 25.25 13.21 7.92
N PHE A 102 24.06 12.62 8.01
CA PHE A 102 23.51 12.16 9.29
C PHE A 102 24.45 11.15 9.98
N VAL A 103 24.92 10.15 9.23
CA VAL A 103 25.86 9.15 9.77
C VAL A 103 27.14 9.84 10.26
N GLY A 104 27.74 10.71 9.45
CA GLY A 104 28.93 11.47 9.83
C GLY A 104 28.71 12.32 11.08
N PHE A 105 27.56 12.96 11.21
CA PHE A 105 27.18 13.75 12.40
C PHE A 105 27.05 12.89 13.65
N VAL A 106 26.39 11.72 13.56
CA VAL A 106 26.27 10.78 14.68
C VAL A 106 27.63 10.26 15.11
N PHE A 107 28.50 9.87 14.17
CA PHE A 107 29.86 9.43 14.47
C PHE A 107 30.71 10.55 15.07
N TRP A 108 30.55 11.79 14.61
CA TRP A 108 31.26 12.93 15.19
C TRP A 108 30.82 13.17 16.63
N ILE A 109 29.53 13.13 16.95
CA ILE A 109 29.06 13.25 18.34
C ILE A 109 29.62 12.10 19.20
N ASP A 110 29.52 10.86 18.73
CA ASP A 110 29.97 9.67 19.47
C ASP A 110 31.49 9.67 19.69
N LEU A 111 32.29 10.24 18.78
CA LEU A 111 33.76 10.30 18.86
C LEU A 111 34.31 11.60 19.45
N GLY A 112 33.57 12.71 19.37
CA GLY A 112 34.06 14.07 19.56
C GLY A 112 33.82 14.69 20.94
N MET A 113 32.87 14.19 21.74
CA MET A 113 32.52 14.81 23.03
C MET A 113 33.26 14.25 24.26
N GLY A 114 34.51 13.83 24.09
CA GLY A 114 35.40 13.58 25.23
C GLY A 114 36.81 13.33 24.74
N GLY A 115 37.80 13.99 25.36
CA GLY A 115 39.23 13.98 25.01
C GLY A 115 39.96 12.62 25.12
N GLY A 116 39.33 11.54 24.66
CA GLY A 116 39.83 10.17 24.55
C GLY A 116 39.32 9.48 23.28
N GLY A 117 39.14 10.22 22.18
CA GLY A 117 38.57 9.68 20.92
C GLY A 117 39.37 8.51 20.32
N LYS A 118 40.68 8.44 20.56
CA LYS A 118 41.52 7.29 20.16
C LYS A 118 41.26 6.03 20.99
N GLU A 119 41.02 6.18 22.30
CA GLU A 119 40.81 5.06 23.22
C GLU A 119 39.37 4.53 23.13
N LYS A 120 38.37 5.43 23.03
CA LYS A 120 36.98 5.06 22.73
C LYS A 120 36.83 4.46 21.32
N GLY A 121 37.56 4.99 20.33
CA GLY A 121 37.61 4.45 18.98
C GLY A 121 38.27 3.07 18.93
N ALA A 122 39.38 2.86 19.63
CA ALA A 122 40.03 1.56 19.74
C ALA A 122 39.14 0.54 20.48
N LYS A 123 38.51 0.94 21.58
CA LYS A 123 37.55 0.12 22.33
C LYS A 123 36.29 -0.18 21.52
N PHE A 124 35.82 0.75 20.69
CA PHE A 124 34.76 0.52 19.72
C PHE A 124 35.18 -0.49 18.65
N TRP A 125 36.39 -0.40 18.10
CA TRP A 125 36.91 -1.36 17.12
C TRP A 125 37.17 -2.75 17.72
N GLU A 126 37.59 -2.82 18.99
CA GLU A 126 37.71 -4.06 19.78
C GLU A 126 36.34 -4.68 20.05
N LEU A 127 35.37 -3.89 20.53
CA LEU A 127 33.98 -4.30 20.69
C LEU A 127 33.41 -4.74 19.35
N TRP A 128 33.60 -3.99 18.26
CA TRP A 128 33.15 -4.36 16.93
C TRP A 128 33.82 -5.63 16.41
N LYS A 129 35.10 -5.88 16.70
CA LYS A 129 35.79 -7.15 16.39
C LYS A 129 35.22 -8.33 17.17
N MET A 130 34.92 -8.15 18.46
CA MET A 130 34.35 -9.18 19.33
C MET A 130 32.89 -9.47 18.97
N GLU A 131 32.10 -8.41 18.75
CA GLU A 131 30.71 -8.45 18.31
C GLU A 131 30.60 -8.91 16.85
N ARG A 132 31.63 -8.81 15.99
CA ARG A 132 31.61 -9.30 14.60
C ARG A 132 31.23 -10.78 14.50
N SER A 133 31.66 -11.58 15.48
CA SER A 133 31.37 -13.02 15.56
C SER A 133 29.91 -13.29 15.94
N LYS A 134 29.35 -12.51 16.87
CA LYS A 134 27.93 -12.54 17.24
C LYS A 134 27.03 -11.85 16.21
N LEU A 135 27.54 -10.86 15.49
CA LEU A 135 26.89 -10.12 14.39
C LEU A 135 26.83 -10.95 13.11
N GLN A 136 27.68 -11.96 12.93
CA GLN A 136 27.47 -12.96 11.88
C GLN A 136 26.32 -13.90 12.23
N VAL A 137 26.11 -14.22 13.50
CA VAL A 137 24.97 -15.02 13.97
C VAL A 137 23.69 -14.18 13.98
N LEU A 138 23.75 -12.94 14.47
CA LEU A 138 22.67 -11.96 14.41
C LEU A 138 22.38 -11.56 12.97
N GLY A 139 23.40 -11.41 12.12
CA GLY A 139 23.25 -11.15 10.68
C GLY A 139 22.61 -12.33 9.96
N LYS A 140 22.99 -13.58 10.27
CA LYS A 140 22.27 -14.78 9.79
C LYS A 140 20.85 -14.88 10.36
N PHE A 141 20.62 -14.43 11.59
CA PHE A 141 19.30 -14.37 12.22
C PHE A 141 18.42 -13.27 11.60
N LEU A 142 18.98 -12.10 11.31
CA LEU A 142 18.34 -10.98 10.61
C LEU A 142 18.05 -11.34 9.16
N GLU A 143 18.98 -11.98 8.45
CA GLU A 143 18.76 -12.54 7.11
C GLU A 143 17.66 -13.62 7.14
N ARG A 144 17.57 -14.40 8.21
CA ARG A 144 16.52 -15.42 8.41
C ARG A 144 15.18 -14.79 8.82
N SER A 145 15.17 -13.72 9.62
CA SER A 145 13.99 -12.90 9.94
C SER A 145 13.47 -12.17 8.71
N HIS A 146 14.36 -11.69 7.84
CA HIS A 146 14.04 -11.09 6.55
C HIS A 146 13.44 -12.14 5.60
N LYS A 147 14.12 -13.27 5.40
CA LYS A 147 13.55 -14.41 4.64
C LYS A 147 12.21 -14.85 5.22
N SER A 148 12.03 -14.78 6.53
CA SER A 148 10.76 -15.04 7.20
C SER A 148 9.72 -13.94 6.93
N GLY A 149 10.10 -12.66 6.90
CA GLY A 149 9.22 -11.53 6.56
C GLY A 149 8.75 -11.58 5.12
N ASN A 150 9.66 -11.85 4.17
CA ASN A 150 9.34 -12.11 2.77
C ASN A 150 8.45 -13.35 2.60
N PHE A 151 8.72 -14.42 3.35
CA PHE A 151 7.88 -15.61 3.38
C PHE A 151 6.48 -15.30 3.93
N LEU A 152 6.37 -14.51 5.00
CA LEU A 152 5.09 -14.07 5.56
C LEU A 152 4.34 -13.17 4.58
N SER A 153 5.00 -12.21 3.96
CA SER A 153 4.44 -11.37 2.88
C SER A 153 3.92 -12.21 1.71
N GLN A 154 4.67 -13.22 1.27
CA GLN A 154 4.23 -14.14 0.22
C GLN A 154 3.10 -15.08 0.66
N CYS A 155 3.16 -15.61 1.88
CA CYS A 155 2.09 -16.42 2.45
C CYS A 155 0.80 -15.61 2.60
N SER A 156 0.91 -14.34 2.95
CA SER A 156 -0.23 -13.44 3.08
C SER A 156 -0.80 -13.03 1.73
N LEU A 157 0.02 -12.90 0.68
CA LEU A 157 -0.46 -12.76 -0.69
C LEU A 157 -1.27 -13.99 -1.11
N VAL A 158 -0.73 -15.20 -0.88
CA VAL A 158 -1.39 -16.47 -1.22
C VAL A 158 -2.66 -16.69 -0.38
N LEU A 159 -2.60 -16.41 0.92
CA LEU A 159 -3.74 -16.53 1.83
C LEU A 159 -4.80 -15.48 1.49
N GLY A 160 -4.37 -14.30 1.09
CA GLY A 160 -5.22 -13.22 0.63
C GLY A 160 -5.95 -13.51 -0.67
N GLU A 161 -5.28 -14.15 -1.63
CA GLU A 161 -5.91 -14.71 -2.83
C GLU A 161 -6.93 -15.81 -2.49
N ARG A 162 -6.59 -16.71 -1.57
CA ARG A 162 -7.47 -17.80 -1.11
C ARG A 162 -8.71 -17.29 -0.37
N LEU A 163 -8.56 -16.24 0.46
CA LEU A 163 -9.62 -15.64 1.26
C LEU A 163 -10.40 -14.53 0.51
N LYS A 164 -10.07 -14.26 -0.77
CA LYS A 164 -10.65 -13.18 -1.59
C LYS A 164 -10.57 -11.79 -0.92
N LEU A 165 -9.59 -11.59 -0.02
CA LEU A 165 -9.41 -10.34 0.71
C LEU A 165 -9.00 -9.22 -0.26
N PRO A 166 -9.40 -7.96 -0.03
CA PRO A 166 -8.93 -6.83 -0.82
C PRO A 166 -7.39 -6.77 -0.85
N ALA A 167 -6.81 -6.70 -2.06
CA ALA A 167 -5.37 -6.52 -2.25
C ALA A 167 -4.81 -5.28 -1.52
N ALA A 168 -5.67 -4.28 -1.24
CA ALA A 168 -5.32 -3.13 -0.44
C ALA A 168 -5.25 -3.41 1.06
N PHE A 169 -6.11 -4.29 1.61
CA PHE A 169 -5.98 -4.75 2.99
C PHE A 169 -4.66 -5.52 3.13
N LEU A 170 -4.36 -6.41 2.20
CA LEU A 170 -3.09 -7.15 2.19
C LEU A 170 -1.89 -6.21 1.99
N GLY A 171 -1.99 -5.20 1.14
CA GLY A 171 -0.93 -4.23 0.86
C GLY A 171 -0.63 -3.25 1.99
N LEU A 172 -1.67 -2.66 2.61
CA LEU A 172 -1.51 -1.65 3.66
C LEU A 172 -1.33 -2.22 5.06
N THR A 173 -1.83 -3.43 5.34
CA THR A 173 -1.65 -4.05 6.65
C THR A 173 -0.66 -5.20 6.57
N VAL A 174 -0.94 -6.25 5.80
CA VAL A 174 -0.17 -7.49 5.94
C VAL A 174 1.21 -7.46 5.27
N LEU A 175 1.36 -6.75 4.15
CA LEU A 175 2.64 -6.54 3.45
C LEU A 175 3.48 -5.47 4.14
N ALA A 176 2.86 -4.37 4.60
CA ALA A 176 3.52 -3.36 5.43
C ALA A 176 4.03 -3.97 6.75
N TRP A 177 3.22 -4.83 7.38
CA TRP A 177 3.64 -5.63 8.54
C TRP A 177 4.72 -6.62 8.15
N GLY A 178 4.55 -7.40 7.09
CA GLY A 178 5.50 -8.44 6.68
C GLY A 178 6.91 -7.90 6.44
N ASN A 179 7.03 -6.71 5.82
CA ASN A 179 8.32 -6.04 5.63
C ASN A 179 8.92 -5.47 6.93
N SER A 180 8.08 -5.09 7.90
CA SER A 180 8.52 -4.44 9.15
C SER A 180 8.54 -5.39 10.37
N VAL A 181 8.12 -6.65 10.20
CA VAL A 181 8.16 -7.69 11.23
C VAL A 181 9.62 -8.03 11.57
N GLY A 182 10.52 -7.99 10.58
CA GLY A 182 11.95 -8.12 10.79
C GLY A 182 12.49 -7.05 11.75
N ASP A 183 12.09 -5.79 11.52
CA ASP A 183 12.44 -4.65 12.37
C ASP A 183 11.89 -4.82 13.79
N LEU A 184 10.60 -5.17 13.92
CA LEU A 184 9.99 -5.44 15.22
C LEU A 184 10.73 -6.52 16.00
N VAL A 185 11.08 -7.64 15.37
CA VAL A 185 11.80 -8.74 16.03
C VAL A 185 13.21 -8.30 16.41
N ALA A 186 13.89 -7.55 15.56
CA ALA A 186 15.24 -7.03 15.83
C ALA A 186 15.23 -6.06 17.01
N ASP A 187 14.33 -5.07 17.01
CA ASP A 187 14.25 -4.05 18.06
C ASP A 187 13.82 -4.66 19.40
N VAL A 188 12.89 -5.62 19.39
CA VAL A 188 12.51 -6.36 20.60
C VAL A 188 13.65 -7.22 21.11
N ALA A 189 14.46 -7.83 20.23
CA ALA A 189 15.63 -8.60 20.64
C ALA A 189 16.70 -7.73 21.29
N VAL A 190 16.98 -6.54 20.73
CA VAL A 190 17.91 -5.55 21.31
C VAL A 190 17.39 -5.02 22.65
N ALA A 191 16.08 -4.77 22.75
CA ALA A 191 15.45 -4.39 24.00
C ALA A 191 15.56 -5.50 25.06
N ARG A 192 15.36 -6.77 24.68
CA ARG A 192 15.55 -7.96 25.54
C ARG A 192 17.00 -8.14 26.00
N ALA A 193 17.97 -7.68 25.21
CA ALA A 193 19.37 -7.67 25.59
C ALA A 193 19.73 -6.57 26.61
N GLY A 194 18.74 -5.84 27.13
CA GLY A 194 18.92 -4.78 28.13
C GLY A 194 19.30 -3.43 27.52
N GLN A 195 19.09 -3.25 26.20
CA GLN A 195 19.48 -2.03 25.48
C GLN A 195 18.28 -1.31 24.81
N PRO A 196 17.22 -0.96 25.56
CA PRO A 196 15.97 -0.43 24.99
C PRO A 196 16.10 0.96 24.36
N ALA A 197 16.94 1.85 24.90
CA ALA A 197 17.21 3.15 24.28
C ALA A 197 17.84 3.00 22.87
N MET A 198 18.66 1.97 22.67
CA MET A 198 19.22 1.67 21.35
C MET A 198 18.20 1.04 20.40
N ALA A 199 17.28 0.22 20.92
CA ALA A 199 16.17 -0.31 20.13
C ALA A 199 15.25 0.81 19.60
N LEU A 200 14.89 1.78 20.45
CA LEU A 200 14.09 2.93 20.02
C LEU A 200 14.80 3.79 18.97
N ALA A 201 16.09 4.07 19.14
CA ALA A 201 16.89 4.77 18.13
C ALA A 201 17.00 3.94 16.83
N GLY A 202 17.04 2.61 16.93
CA GLY A 202 17.01 1.68 15.81
C GLY A 202 15.78 1.83 14.94
N CYS A 203 14.59 1.96 15.55
CA CYS A 203 13.34 2.16 14.84
C CYS A 203 13.37 3.37 13.88
N PHE A 204 13.84 4.53 14.35
CA PHE A 204 13.88 5.75 13.54
C PHE A 204 15.03 5.74 12.52
N THR A 205 16.22 5.31 12.95
CA THR A 205 17.41 5.31 12.07
C THR A 205 17.35 4.24 10.98
N GLY A 206 16.71 3.09 11.26
CA GLY A 206 16.41 2.06 10.28
C GLY A 206 15.42 2.53 9.22
N SER A 207 14.30 3.12 9.65
CA SER A 207 13.30 3.69 8.73
C SER A 207 13.88 4.79 7.83
N MET A 208 14.76 5.63 8.40
CA MET A 208 15.45 6.67 7.64
C MET A 208 16.49 6.11 6.64
N PHE A 209 17.18 5.02 6.98
CA PHE A 209 18.09 4.31 6.05
C PHE A 209 17.31 3.79 4.83
N ASN A 210 16.18 3.12 5.05
CA ASN A 210 15.33 2.60 3.98
C ASN A 210 14.80 3.74 3.08
N MET A 211 14.41 4.87 3.68
CA MET A 211 13.94 6.01 2.89
C MET A 211 15.04 6.69 2.07
N LEU A 212 16.18 7.02 2.69
CA LEU A 212 17.17 7.89 2.05
C LEU A 212 18.25 7.13 1.29
N PHE A 213 18.70 6.00 1.83
CA PHE A 213 19.78 5.25 1.21
C PHE A 213 19.24 4.18 0.27
N GLU A 214 18.29 3.36 0.72
CA GLU A 214 17.75 2.27 -0.09
C GLU A 214 16.96 2.79 -1.29
N LEU A 215 15.92 3.59 -1.05
CA LEU A 215 15.14 4.20 -2.13
C LEU A 215 15.94 5.27 -2.88
N GLY A 216 16.76 6.07 -2.17
CA GLY A 216 17.58 7.10 -2.80
C GLY A 216 18.59 6.54 -3.79
N THR A 217 19.29 5.44 -3.47
CA THR A 217 20.20 4.78 -4.42
C THR A 217 19.46 4.19 -5.62
N ALA A 218 18.26 3.62 -5.42
CA ALA A 218 17.43 3.15 -6.50
C ALA A 218 16.99 4.30 -7.44
N LEU A 219 16.66 5.47 -6.88
CA LEU A 219 16.34 6.68 -7.65
C LEU A 219 17.55 7.26 -8.37
N VAL A 220 18.74 7.21 -7.77
CA VAL A 220 20.00 7.61 -8.44
C VAL A 220 20.23 6.75 -9.68
N MET A 221 20.05 5.43 -9.59
CA MET A 221 20.21 4.55 -10.75
C MET A 221 19.20 4.88 -11.86
N GLN A 222 17.93 5.12 -11.49
CA GLN A 222 16.88 5.41 -12.46
C GLN A 222 17.08 6.77 -13.15
N THR A 223 17.41 7.80 -12.38
CA THR A 223 17.68 9.15 -12.89
C THR A 223 18.99 9.21 -13.68
N ALA A 224 19.99 8.40 -13.36
CA ALA A 224 21.22 8.29 -14.13
C ALA A 224 20.99 7.72 -15.53
N ASN A 225 20.05 6.79 -15.70
CA ASN A 225 19.72 6.22 -17.02
C ASN A 225 18.99 7.22 -17.94
N VAL A 226 18.32 8.21 -17.36
CA VAL A 226 17.50 9.19 -18.10
C VAL A 226 18.20 10.56 -18.19
N TYR A 227 19.38 10.70 -17.59
CA TYR A 227 20.18 11.92 -17.57
C TYR A 227 20.49 12.43 -18.99
N PRO A 228 20.34 13.74 -19.28
CA PRO A 228 20.11 14.86 -18.37
C PRO A 228 18.63 15.22 -18.12
N LYS A 229 17.68 14.42 -18.61
CA LYS A 229 16.24 14.69 -18.42
C LYS A 229 15.79 14.30 -17.01
N ALA A 230 14.74 14.96 -16.53
CA ALA A 230 14.10 14.59 -15.27
C ALA A 230 13.39 13.25 -15.41
N TYR A 231 13.38 12.46 -14.33
CA TYR A 231 12.54 11.29 -14.25
C TYR A 231 11.12 11.73 -13.84
N GLU A 232 10.17 11.61 -14.76
CA GLU A 232 8.77 11.94 -14.50
C GLU A 232 8.14 10.89 -13.57
N LEU A 233 7.65 11.37 -12.43
CA LEU A 233 6.99 10.56 -11.42
C LEU A 233 5.48 10.82 -11.48
N HIS A 234 4.71 9.78 -11.76
CA HIS A 234 3.25 9.87 -11.67
C HIS A 234 2.83 10.09 -10.22
N LEU A 235 2.31 11.30 -9.93
CA LEU A 235 1.80 11.66 -8.61
C LEU A 235 0.61 10.76 -8.25
N HIS A 236 0.84 9.88 -7.28
CA HIS A 236 -0.20 9.07 -6.68
C HIS A 236 -0.62 9.65 -5.32
N VAL A 237 -1.92 9.87 -5.16
CA VAL A 237 -2.55 10.37 -3.93
C VAL A 237 -2.23 9.49 -2.71
N SER A 238 -2.15 8.16 -2.90
CA SER A 238 -1.83 7.22 -1.81
C SER A 238 -0.47 7.46 -1.18
N ILE A 239 0.53 7.89 -1.96
CA ILE A 239 1.88 8.18 -1.46
C ILE A 239 1.90 9.52 -0.72
N VAL A 240 1.18 10.53 -1.23
CA VAL A 240 1.02 11.83 -0.54
C VAL A 240 0.37 11.62 0.84
N VAL A 241 -0.68 10.80 0.89
CA VAL A 241 -1.34 10.43 2.13
C VAL A 241 -0.36 9.74 3.09
N ALA A 242 0.43 8.77 2.61
CA ALA A 242 1.44 8.09 3.43
C ALA A 242 2.49 9.05 4.00
N PHE A 243 2.94 10.06 3.24
CA PHE A 243 3.85 11.10 3.73
C PHE A 243 3.22 11.94 4.85
N ILE A 244 1.98 12.41 4.66
CA ILE A 244 1.28 13.19 5.69
C ILE A 244 1.19 12.39 6.99
N PHE A 245 0.87 11.11 6.91
CA PHE A 245 0.77 10.24 8.09
C PHE A 245 2.11 9.97 8.76
N LEU A 246 3.17 9.74 7.98
CA LEU A 246 4.51 9.62 8.54
C LEU A 246 4.92 10.92 9.28
N LEU A 247 4.68 12.09 8.67
CA LEU A 247 4.98 13.38 9.27
C LEU A 247 4.18 13.60 10.57
N LEU A 248 2.89 13.28 10.57
CA LEU A 248 2.05 13.34 11.78
C LEU A 248 2.53 12.36 12.86
N SER A 249 2.95 11.15 12.48
CA SER A 249 3.51 10.18 13.43
C SER A 249 4.81 10.69 14.04
N LEU A 250 5.71 11.27 13.25
CA LEU A 250 6.99 11.81 13.74
C LEU A 250 6.79 13.05 14.62
N MET A 251 5.87 13.94 14.23
CA MET A 251 5.47 15.07 15.08
C MET A 251 4.83 14.57 16.38
N GLY A 252 3.99 13.55 16.31
CA GLY A 252 3.38 12.89 17.46
C GLY A 252 4.40 12.26 18.40
N SER A 253 5.48 11.68 17.87
CA SER A 253 6.59 11.15 18.68
C SER A 253 7.39 12.24 19.41
N LEU A 254 7.31 13.51 19.00
CA LEU A 254 7.99 14.63 19.67
C LEU A 254 7.14 15.29 20.77
N LEU A 255 5.81 15.12 20.74
CA LEU A 255 4.90 15.76 21.70
C LEU A 255 5.11 15.29 23.17
N PRO A 256 5.28 13.98 23.46
CA PRO A 256 5.44 13.49 24.83
C PRO A 256 6.74 13.97 25.50
N GLU A 257 7.87 14.02 24.78
CA GLU A 257 9.14 14.52 25.32
C GLU A 257 9.09 16.02 25.66
N ILE A 258 8.39 16.83 24.87
CA ILE A 258 8.23 18.28 25.15
C ILE A 258 7.39 18.50 26.42
N GLU A 259 6.39 17.64 26.65
CA GLU A 259 5.54 17.69 27.84
C GLU A 259 6.25 17.12 29.10
N GLU A 260 7.12 16.10 28.93
CA GLU A 260 7.93 15.52 30.00
C GLU A 260 9.06 16.47 30.48
N ILE A 261 9.56 17.35 29.61
CA ILE A 261 10.46 18.46 30.00
C ILE A 261 9.71 19.53 30.84
N SER A 262 8.38 19.62 30.74
CA SER A 262 7.57 20.63 31.44
C SER A 262 6.84 20.12 32.69
N VAL A 263 6.61 18.80 32.85
CA VAL A 263 5.73 18.28 33.93
C VAL A 263 6.32 17.05 34.60
N SER A 264 6.94 17.25 35.77
CA SER A 264 7.34 16.17 36.69
C SER A 264 6.12 15.59 37.43
N LYS A 265 5.25 14.82 36.76
CA LYS A 265 4.23 14.04 37.47
C LYS A 265 3.92 12.71 36.78
N MET A 266 3.91 11.67 37.61
CA MET A 266 3.65 10.27 37.27
C MET A 266 2.43 10.09 36.35
N HIS A 267 2.64 9.51 35.16
CA HIS A 267 1.57 8.94 34.36
C HIS A 267 1.69 7.41 34.34
N SER A 268 0.63 6.73 34.78
CA SER A 268 0.55 5.27 34.78
C SER A 268 0.83 4.71 33.37
N PHE A 269 1.57 3.60 33.33
CA PHE A 269 1.91 2.81 32.14
C PHE A 269 0.73 2.63 31.16
N GLY A 270 -0.47 2.39 31.70
CA GLY A 270 -1.68 2.23 30.90
C GLY A 270 -2.08 3.49 30.12
N TYR A 271 -1.80 4.68 30.64
CA TYR A 271 -2.16 5.94 29.98
C TYR A 271 -1.26 6.24 28.77
N ARG A 272 0.05 5.97 28.90
CA ARG A 272 1.02 6.10 27.79
C ARG A 272 0.74 5.08 26.67
N ALA A 273 0.46 3.82 27.05
CA ALA A 273 0.08 2.77 26.11
C ALA A 273 -1.25 3.07 25.41
N ASN A 274 -2.24 3.58 26.15
CA ASN A 274 -3.52 3.96 25.59
C ASN A 274 -3.41 5.17 24.64
N ALA A 275 -2.56 6.16 24.95
CA ALA A 275 -2.33 7.30 24.08
C ALA A 275 -1.71 6.90 22.73
N LEU A 276 -0.68 6.05 22.74
CA LEU A 276 -0.04 5.54 21.52
C LEU A 276 -0.97 4.65 20.68
N LEU A 277 -1.70 3.75 21.33
CA LEU A 277 -2.67 2.89 20.64
C LEU A 277 -3.81 3.73 20.04
N THR A 278 -4.32 4.71 20.79
CA THR A 278 -5.38 5.61 20.32
C THR A 278 -4.88 6.49 19.17
N LEU A 279 -3.62 6.97 19.22
CA LEU A 279 -3.00 7.70 18.12
C LEU A 279 -2.90 6.82 16.86
N ALA A 280 -2.42 5.58 16.99
CA ALA A 280 -2.30 4.66 15.86
C ALA A 280 -3.66 4.31 15.24
N ILE A 281 -4.68 4.06 16.06
CA ILE A 281 -6.05 3.76 15.60
C ILE A 281 -6.71 5.00 14.97
N THR A 282 -6.53 6.19 15.56
CA THR A 282 -7.10 7.43 15.01
C THR A 282 -6.45 7.79 13.70
N ILE A 283 -5.13 7.64 13.56
CA ILE A 283 -4.40 7.77 12.30
C ILE A 283 -5.01 6.84 11.25
N LEU A 284 -5.14 5.55 11.53
CA LEU A 284 -5.71 4.57 10.59
C LEU A 284 -7.16 4.91 10.20
N ALA A 285 -7.97 5.38 11.16
CA ALA A 285 -9.34 5.80 10.91
C ALA A 285 -9.41 7.04 9.99
N PHE A 286 -8.53 8.03 10.20
CA PHE A 286 -8.40 9.19 9.32
C PHE A 286 -7.91 8.79 7.92
N MET A 287 -7.00 7.82 7.79
CA MET A 287 -6.58 7.28 6.49
C MET A 287 -7.79 6.77 5.70
N CYS A 288 -8.59 5.91 6.32
CA CYS A 288 -9.78 5.31 5.71
C CYS A 288 -10.84 6.35 5.36
N ALA A 289 -11.03 7.37 6.20
CA ALA A 289 -12.00 8.44 5.96
C ALA A 289 -11.60 9.35 4.79
N PHE A 290 -10.34 9.80 4.75
CA PHE A 290 -9.85 10.66 3.66
C PHE A 290 -9.78 9.92 2.33
N ALA A 291 -9.41 8.64 2.38
CA ALA A 291 -9.52 7.71 1.28
C ALA A 291 -10.96 7.66 0.74
N SER A 292 -11.95 7.39 1.59
CA SER A 292 -13.35 7.36 1.15
C SER A 292 -13.85 8.72 0.62
N PHE A 293 -13.34 9.84 1.12
CA PHE A 293 -13.75 11.18 0.69
C PHE A 293 -13.18 11.57 -0.69
N SER A 294 -11.94 11.15 -1.00
CA SER A 294 -11.29 11.48 -2.27
C SER A 294 -12.01 10.90 -3.49
N ASP A 295 -12.80 9.83 -3.34
CA ASP A 295 -13.58 9.27 -4.46
C ASP A 295 -14.66 10.21 -4.99
N ASN A 296 -15.16 11.14 -4.16
CA ASN A 296 -16.21 12.08 -4.57
C ASN A 296 -15.74 13.10 -5.62
N PHE A 297 -14.44 13.28 -5.78
CA PHE A 297 -13.87 14.22 -6.75
C PHE A 297 -13.60 13.59 -8.13
N ASN A 298 -13.76 12.27 -8.29
CA ASN A 298 -13.59 11.62 -9.58
C ASN A 298 -14.89 11.65 -10.39
N SER A 299 -14.86 12.30 -11.56
CA SER A 299 -15.97 12.27 -12.52
C SER A 299 -15.98 10.95 -13.30
N LEU A 300 -17.08 10.21 -13.22
CA LEU A 300 -17.26 8.92 -13.90
C LEU A 300 -17.94 9.12 -15.26
N THR A 301 -17.24 8.82 -16.36
CA THR A 301 -17.79 8.86 -17.73
C THR A 301 -17.59 7.53 -18.49
N PRO A 302 -18.14 6.41 -17.98
CA PRO A 302 -18.03 5.12 -18.67
C PRO A 302 -18.83 5.14 -19.98
N THR A 303 -18.28 4.50 -21.02
CA THR A 303 -18.99 4.33 -22.31
C THR A 303 -19.08 2.86 -22.66
N ALA A 304 -20.23 2.41 -23.13
CA ALA A 304 -20.39 1.04 -23.62
C ALA A 304 -21.40 0.99 -24.77
N GLN A 305 -21.19 0.03 -25.66
CA GLN A 305 -22.07 -0.32 -26.76
C GLN A 305 -22.17 -1.84 -26.85
N VAL A 306 -23.38 -2.34 -27.00
CA VAL A 306 -23.66 -3.76 -27.22
C VAL A 306 -24.38 -3.89 -28.54
N GLN A 307 -24.08 -4.94 -29.30
CA GLN A 307 -24.79 -5.27 -30.53
C GLN A 307 -25.18 -6.75 -30.51
N VAL A 308 -26.43 -7.05 -30.87
CA VAL A 308 -26.87 -8.43 -31.09
C VAL A 308 -26.42 -8.82 -32.49
N SER A 309 -25.39 -9.67 -32.58
CA SER A 309 -24.82 -10.09 -33.86
C SER A 309 -25.67 -11.17 -34.53
N ASN A 310 -26.18 -12.11 -33.75
CA ASN A 310 -27.03 -13.19 -34.26
C ASN A 310 -27.97 -13.72 -33.17
N ILE A 311 -29.14 -14.21 -33.59
CA ILE A 311 -30.05 -14.99 -32.75
C ILE A 311 -29.84 -16.44 -33.16
N ASN A 312 -29.17 -17.21 -32.30
CA ASN A 312 -28.73 -18.57 -32.64
C ASN A 312 -29.92 -19.51 -32.75
N TRP A 313 -30.83 -19.43 -31.77
CA TRP A 313 -32.07 -20.18 -31.75
C TRP A 313 -33.07 -19.50 -30.81
N PHE A 314 -34.34 -19.66 -31.13
CA PHE A 314 -35.45 -19.20 -30.32
C PHE A 314 -36.52 -20.28 -30.35
N GLN A 315 -36.67 -20.99 -29.24
CA GLN A 315 -37.51 -22.20 -29.20
C GLN A 315 -38.37 -22.24 -27.95
N LYS A 316 -39.37 -23.11 -28.00
CA LYS A 316 -40.22 -23.42 -26.85
C LYS A 316 -39.73 -24.69 -26.18
N LYS A 317 -39.47 -24.62 -24.87
CA LYS A 317 -39.08 -25.78 -24.07
C LYS A 317 -40.22 -26.78 -23.92
N PRO A 318 -39.89 -28.06 -23.62
CA PRO A 318 -40.90 -29.05 -23.22
C PRO A 318 -41.74 -28.61 -22.03
N ASP A 319 -41.16 -27.82 -21.12
CA ASP A 319 -41.84 -27.25 -19.95
C ASP A 319 -42.83 -26.12 -20.30
N GLY A 320 -42.88 -25.69 -21.57
CA GLY A 320 -43.78 -24.65 -22.07
C GLY A 320 -43.20 -23.22 -22.07
N ASP A 321 -41.97 -23.05 -21.60
CA ASP A 321 -41.28 -21.75 -21.50
C ASP A 321 -40.51 -21.40 -22.79
N ASP A 322 -40.45 -20.11 -23.10
CA ASP A 322 -39.66 -19.58 -24.21
C ASP A 322 -38.18 -19.52 -23.81
N GLU A 323 -37.27 -19.93 -24.71
CA GLU A 323 -35.83 -19.81 -24.51
C GLU A 323 -35.13 -19.25 -25.74
N VAL A 324 -34.25 -18.28 -25.51
CA VAL A 324 -33.47 -17.59 -26.54
C VAL A 324 -31.98 -17.77 -26.30
N SER A 325 -31.23 -18.03 -27.36
CA SER A 325 -29.78 -17.83 -27.38
C SER A 325 -29.38 -16.74 -28.35
N LEU A 326 -28.58 -15.81 -27.83
CA LEU A 326 -28.10 -14.63 -28.54
C LEU A 326 -26.58 -14.68 -28.61
N THR A 327 -26.03 -14.29 -29.76
CA THR A 327 -24.63 -13.94 -29.92
C THR A 327 -24.48 -12.43 -29.84
N LEU A 328 -23.66 -11.98 -28.90
CA LEU A 328 -23.50 -10.59 -28.51
C LEU A 328 -22.09 -10.12 -28.82
N ASN A 329 -21.98 -8.90 -29.33
CA ASN A 329 -20.72 -8.16 -29.43
C ASN A 329 -20.76 -7.01 -28.41
N ILE A 330 -19.90 -7.07 -27.39
CA ILE A 330 -19.87 -6.15 -26.27
C ILE A 330 -18.59 -5.33 -26.36
N SER A 331 -18.72 -4.02 -26.55
CA SER A 331 -17.62 -3.06 -26.53
C SER A 331 -17.81 -2.10 -25.36
N ALA A 332 -16.88 -2.06 -24.42
CA ALA A 332 -16.97 -1.15 -23.27
C ALA A 332 -15.62 -0.51 -22.93
N ASP A 333 -15.67 0.77 -22.59
CA ASP A 333 -14.58 1.53 -21.99
C ASP A 333 -14.99 1.99 -20.59
N LEU A 334 -14.56 1.22 -19.61
CA LEU A 334 -14.88 1.39 -18.19
C LEU A 334 -13.68 1.87 -17.39
N GLN A 335 -12.62 2.35 -18.05
CA GLN A 335 -11.38 2.79 -17.39
C GLN A 335 -11.62 3.92 -16.39
N SER A 336 -12.63 4.77 -16.62
CA SER A 336 -13.02 5.85 -15.72
C SER A 336 -13.54 5.35 -14.36
N LEU A 337 -13.98 4.08 -14.27
CA LEU A 337 -14.44 3.48 -13.01
C LEU A 337 -13.28 3.09 -12.07
N PHE A 338 -12.06 3.04 -12.59
CA PHE A 338 -10.87 2.63 -11.83
C PHE A 338 -10.14 3.85 -11.28
N THR A 339 -10.45 4.18 -10.03
CA THR A 339 -9.71 5.17 -9.22
C THR A 339 -8.62 4.47 -8.40
N TRP A 340 -7.91 5.22 -7.56
CA TRP A 340 -6.95 4.65 -6.62
C TRP A 340 -7.65 3.79 -5.53
N ASN A 341 -8.93 4.06 -5.23
CA ASN A 341 -9.74 3.31 -4.27
C ASN A 341 -10.51 2.13 -4.91
N THR A 342 -10.55 2.00 -6.23
CA THR A 342 -11.24 0.85 -6.85
C THR A 342 -10.45 -0.44 -6.64
N LYS A 343 -11.07 -1.46 -6.03
CA LYS A 343 -10.53 -2.81 -5.92
C LYS A 343 -10.75 -3.57 -7.22
N GLN A 344 -12.00 -3.62 -7.66
CA GLN A 344 -12.47 -4.35 -8.83
C GLN A 344 -13.84 -3.82 -9.26
N ALA A 345 -14.19 -4.00 -10.53
CA ALA A 345 -15.54 -3.73 -11.03
C ALA A 345 -16.21 -5.05 -11.44
N PHE A 346 -17.38 -5.32 -10.88
CA PHE A 346 -18.23 -6.40 -11.35
C PHE A 346 -19.17 -5.83 -12.41
N VAL A 347 -19.15 -6.40 -13.60
CA VAL A 347 -19.95 -5.92 -14.73
C VAL A 347 -20.82 -7.06 -15.21
N PHE A 348 -22.10 -6.79 -15.41
CA PHE A 348 -23.01 -7.75 -16.00
C PHE A 348 -23.98 -7.08 -16.95
N LEU A 349 -24.28 -7.77 -18.03
CA LEU A 349 -25.23 -7.35 -19.04
C LEU A 349 -26.55 -8.08 -18.78
N ALA A 350 -27.63 -7.34 -18.61
CA ALA A 350 -28.96 -7.88 -18.41
C ALA A 350 -29.91 -7.48 -19.54
N ALA A 351 -30.78 -8.41 -19.94
CA ALA A 351 -31.97 -8.10 -20.73
C ALA A 351 -33.09 -7.67 -19.78
N GLU A 352 -33.64 -6.47 -20.01
CA GLU A 352 -34.75 -5.90 -19.26
C GLU A 352 -35.96 -5.76 -20.17
N TYR A 353 -37.09 -6.36 -19.77
CA TYR A 353 -38.34 -6.34 -20.54
C TYR A 353 -39.57 -6.48 -19.64
N GLU A 354 -40.71 -6.00 -20.12
CA GLU A 354 -41.96 -5.98 -19.34
C GLU A 354 -42.90 -7.09 -19.83
N THR A 355 -43.60 -7.78 -18.93
CA THR A 355 -44.64 -8.77 -19.29
C THR A 355 -45.96 -8.40 -18.61
N PRO A 356 -47.11 -8.93 -19.07
CA PRO A 356 -48.39 -8.65 -18.42
C PRO A 356 -48.43 -9.04 -16.94
N LYS A 357 -47.59 -10.00 -16.53
CA LYS A 357 -47.48 -10.46 -15.13
C LYS A 357 -46.49 -9.63 -14.31
N ASN A 358 -45.41 -9.13 -14.91
CA ASN A 358 -44.30 -8.47 -14.21
C ASN A 358 -43.94 -7.15 -14.88
N ALA A 359 -43.94 -6.07 -14.10
CA ALA A 359 -43.57 -4.74 -14.56
C ALA A 359 -42.09 -4.61 -14.97
N LEU A 360 -41.20 -5.48 -14.46
CA LEU A 360 -39.81 -5.55 -14.88
C LEU A 360 -39.29 -6.98 -14.72
N ASN A 361 -38.94 -7.61 -15.84
CA ASN A 361 -38.16 -8.85 -15.85
C ASN A 361 -36.73 -8.49 -16.21
N GLN A 362 -35.78 -9.01 -15.43
CA GLN A 362 -34.36 -8.78 -15.63
C GLN A 362 -33.62 -10.12 -15.65
N ILE A 363 -32.97 -10.41 -16.78
CA ILE A 363 -32.20 -11.65 -16.95
C ILE A 363 -30.77 -11.29 -17.29
N SER A 364 -29.82 -11.69 -16.44
CA SER A 364 -28.40 -11.57 -16.76
C SER A 364 -28.07 -12.47 -17.95
N LEU A 365 -27.45 -11.92 -18.98
CA LEU A 365 -26.99 -12.64 -20.18
C LEU A 365 -25.50 -12.95 -20.11
N TRP A 366 -24.72 -12.07 -19.47
CA TRP A 366 -23.27 -12.18 -19.35
C TRP A 366 -22.79 -11.43 -18.11
N ASP A 367 -21.75 -11.94 -17.46
CA ASP A 367 -21.07 -11.32 -16.35
C ASP A 367 -19.55 -11.46 -16.48
N GLY A 368 -18.84 -10.48 -15.96
CA GLY A 368 -17.38 -10.45 -15.89
C GLY A 368 -16.89 -9.65 -14.69
N ILE A 369 -15.79 -10.10 -14.10
CA ILE A 369 -15.07 -9.33 -13.09
C ILE A 369 -13.87 -8.69 -13.77
N ILE A 370 -13.77 -7.37 -13.67
CA ILE A 370 -12.64 -6.60 -14.16
C ILE A 370 -11.73 -6.29 -12.97
N PRO A 371 -10.54 -6.91 -12.88
CA PRO A 371 -9.67 -6.77 -11.72
C PRO A 371 -8.81 -5.51 -11.77
N THR A 372 -8.38 -5.07 -12.95
CA THR A 372 -7.49 -3.92 -13.12
C THR A 372 -7.95 -2.98 -14.23
N LYS A 373 -7.43 -1.75 -14.22
CA LYS A 373 -7.74 -0.72 -15.21
C LYS A 373 -7.33 -1.12 -16.63
N GLU A 374 -6.26 -1.90 -16.81
CA GLU A 374 -5.82 -2.32 -18.15
C GLU A 374 -6.88 -3.18 -18.85
N HIS A 375 -7.62 -3.99 -18.09
CA HIS A 375 -8.68 -4.85 -18.60
C HIS A 375 -10.05 -4.17 -18.69
N ALA A 376 -10.16 -2.90 -18.28
CA ALA A 376 -11.42 -2.18 -18.26
C ALA A 376 -11.89 -1.68 -19.64
N LYS A 377 -11.02 -1.77 -20.65
CA LYS A 377 -11.36 -1.53 -22.05
C LYS A 377 -11.30 -2.84 -22.81
N PHE A 378 -12.44 -3.32 -23.30
CA PHE A 378 -12.52 -4.62 -23.95
C PHE A 378 -13.58 -4.65 -25.05
N LEU A 379 -13.35 -5.56 -26.00
CA LEU A 379 -14.27 -5.95 -27.05
C LEU A 379 -14.41 -7.48 -26.98
N ILE A 380 -15.61 -7.97 -26.71
CA ILE A 380 -15.87 -9.41 -26.54
C ILE A 380 -17.00 -9.83 -27.47
N HIS A 381 -16.75 -10.88 -28.24
CA HIS A 381 -17.77 -11.58 -29.02
C HIS A 381 -18.09 -12.91 -28.32
N THR A 382 -19.29 -13.02 -27.76
CA THR A 382 -19.69 -14.20 -26.96
C THR A 382 -21.17 -14.51 -27.13
N THR A 383 -21.53 -15.77 -26.95
CA THR A 383 -22.93 -16.15 -26.72
C THR A 383 -23.36 -15.80 -25.31
N ASN A 384 -24.66 -15.70 -25.06
CA ASN A 384 -25.20 -15.54 -23.71
C ASN A 384 -24.74 -16.70 -22.80
N LYS A 385 -24.09 -16.36 -21.69
CA LYS A 385 -23.57 -17.30 -20.69
C LYS A 385 -24.69 -17.92 -19.86
N TYR A 386 -25.70 -17.11 -19.55
CA TYR A 386 -26.91 -17.55 -18.85
C TYR A 386 -28.08 -17.62 -19.81
N ARG A 387 -28.98 -18.56 -19.55
CA ARG A 387 -30.13 -18.84 -20.41
C ARG A 387 -31.14 -17.71 -20.32
N PHE A 388 -31.52 -17.16 -21.48
CA PHE A 388 -32.60 -16.18 -21.57
C PHE A 388 -33.92 -16.94 -21.67
N VAL A 389 -34.60 -17.12 -20.54
CA VAL A 389 -35.85 -17.90 -20.43
C VAL A 389 -36.94 -17.05 -19.80
N ASP A 390 -38.15 -17.09 -20.36
CA ASP A 390 -39.35 -16.47 -19.77
C ASP A 390 -40.49 -17.48 -19.65
N GLN A 391 -41.41 -17.24 -18.71
CA GLN A 391 -42.54 -18.13 -18.48
C GLN A 391 -43.59 -18.04 -19.60
N GLY A 392 -43.88 -19.14 -20.26
CA GLY A 392 -44.87 -19.21 -21.33
C GLY A 392 -44.36 -18.67 -22.67
N SER A 393 -45.16 -17.85 -23.37
CA SER A 393 -44.87 -17.42 -24.76
C SER A 393 -44.79 -15.90 -24.97
N ASN A 394 -44.27 -15.18 -23.98
CA ASN A 394 -44.27 -13.71 -23.95
C ASN A 394 -43.06 -13.07 -24.65
N LEU A 395 -42.07 -13.86 -25.10
CA LEU A 395 -40.84 -13.33 -25.72
C LEU A 395 -40.97 -13.10 -27.23
N ARG A 396 -42.00 -13.66 -27.88
CA ARG A 396 -42.24 -13.50 -29.33
C ARG A 396 -42.50 -12.05 -29.70
N GLY A 397 -41.76 -11.52 -30.67
CA GLY A 397 -41.91 -10.14 -31.13
C GLY A 397 -41.59 -9.08 -30.07
N LYS A 398 -41.02 -9.49 -28.93
CA LYS A 398 -40.93 -8.61 -27.76
C LYS A 398 -39.74 -7.68 -27.88
N GLY A 399 -40.00 -6.38 -27.71
CA GLY A 399 -38.96 -5.39 -27.51
C GLY A 399 -38.32 -5.55 -26.12
N PHE A 400 -37.00 -5.52 -26.05
CA PHE A 400 -36.24 -5.58 -24.81
C PHE A 400 -35.09 -4.57 -24.82
N ASN A 401 -34.68 -4.17 -23.63
CA ASN A 401 -33.53 -3.31 -23.42
C ASN A 401 -32.34 -4.14 -22.96
N LEU A 402 -31.15 -3.80 -23.44
CA LEU A 402 -29.90 -4.33 -22.91
C LEU A 402 -29.31 -3.32 -21.95
N THR A 403 -29.27 -3.68 -20.67
CA THR A 403 -28.76 -2.81 -19.61
C THR A 403 -27.44 -3.36 -19.11
N LEU A 404 -26.36 -2.59 -19.29
CA LEU A 404 -25.07 -2.90 -18.71
C LEU A 404 -25.01 -2.34 -17.29
N HIS A 405 -24.92 -3.21 -16.31
CA HIS A 405 -24.76 -2.85 -14.90
C HIS A 405 -23.30 -2.99 -14.51
N TRP A 406 -22.80 -2.06 -13.71
CA TRP A 406 -21.48 -2.18 -13.09
C TRP A 406 -21.55 -1.80 -11.62
N HIS A 407 -20.95 -2.66 -10.80
CA HIS A 407 -20.77 -2.45 -9.38
C HIS A 407 -19.29 -2.23 -9.11
N VAL A 408 -18.93 -1.04 -8.68
CA VAL A 408 -17.55 -0.68 -8.32
C VAL A 408 -17.36 -1.04 -6.86
N MET A 409 -16.46 -1.99 -6.61
CA MET A 409 -16.09 -2.37 -5.26
C MET A 409 -14.89 -1.52 -4.81
N PRO A 410 -15.05 -0.61 -3.83
CA PRO A 410 -13.92 0.14 -3.31
C PRO A 410 -13.05 -0.75 -2.41
N LYS A 411 -11.82 -0.32 -2.16
CA LYS A 411 -10.93 -0.91 -1.16
C LYS A 411 -11.42 -0.56 0.25
N THR A 412 -11.91 0.66 0.42
CA THR A 412 -12.53 1.17 1.65
C THR A 412 -13.75 2.02 1.32
N GLY A 413 -14.90 1.78 1.97
CA GLY A 413 -16.12 2.55 1.78
C GLY A 413 -17.29 1.76 1.19
N LYS A 414 -18.30 2.47 0.68
CA LYS A 414 -19.55 1.87 0.17
C LYS A 414 -19.42 1.48 -1.30
N MET A 415 -19.90 0.29 -1.65
CA MET A 415 -20.02 -0.15 -3.04
C MET A 415 -20.96 0.79 -3.81
N SER A 416 -20.53 1.25 -4.98
CA SER A 416 -21.36 2.04 -5.88
C SER A 416 -21.86 1.16 -7.03
N ALA A 417 -23.13 1.31 -7.37
CA ALA A 417 -23.79 0.57 -8.44
C ALA A 417 -24.42 1.57 -9.40
N ASN A 418 -24.16 1.41 -10.69
CA ASN A 418 -24.72 2.23 -11.75
C ASN A 418 -25.00 1.35 -12.98
N LYS A 419 -25.79 1.91 -13.91
CA LYS A 419 -26.22 1.19 -15.10
C LYS A 419 -26.27 2.09 -16.33
N LEU A 420 -26.09 1.49 -17.51
CA LEU A 420 -26.28 2.11 -18.81
C LEU A 420 -27.32 1.29 -19.58
N VAL A 421 -28.43 1.93 -19.94
CA VAL A 421 -29.53 1.28 -20.67
C VAL A 421 -29.36 1.52 -22.17
N MET A 422 -29.42 0.45 -22.95
CA MET A 422 -29.42 0.47 -24.41
C MET A 422 -30.76 -0.04 -24.91
N THR A 423 -31.48 0.79 -25.65
CA THR A 423 -32.84 0.50 -26.13
C THR A 423 -32.85 0.09 -27.60
N GLY A 424 -33.94 -0.54 -28.05
CA GLY A 424 -34.20 -0.79 -29.48
C GLY A 424 -34.02 -2.23 -29.97
N TYR A 425 -33.81 -3.20 -29.09
CA TYR A 425 -33.69 -4.61 -29.48
C TYR A 425 -35.06 -5.27 -29.53
N HIS A 426 -35.26 -6.14 -30.51
CA HIS A 426 -36.49 -6.89 -30.71
C HIS A 426 -36.19 -8.36 -30.97
N LEU A 427 -36.98 -9.23 -30.34
CA LEU A 427 -36.98 -10.66 -30.64
C LEU A 427 -37.87 -10.97 -31.85
N PRO A 428 -37.57 -12.04 -32.61
CA PRO A 428 -38.38 -12.45 -33.75
C PRO A 428 -39.77 -12.93 -33.30
N GLU A 429 -40.76 -12.82 -34.20
CA GLU A 429 -42.13 -13.26 -33.93
C GLU A 429 -42.29 -14.80 -34.03
N THR A 430 -41.44 -15.43 -34.83
CA THR A 430 -41.45 -16.88 -35.07
C THR A 430 -40.30 -17.57 -34.34
N TYR A 431 -40.57 -18.78 -33.84
CA TYR A 431 -39.54 -19.67 -33.31
C TYR A 431 -38.60 -20.13 -34.44
N ARG A 432 -37.31 -20.22 -34.13
CA ARG A 432 -36.24 -20.53 -35.08
C ARG A 432 -35.26 -21.55 -34.52
#